data_AF-A0A1J3IR40-F1
#
_entry.id   AF-A0A1J3IR40-F1
#
_cell.length_a   1.000
_cell.length_b   1.000
_cell.length_c   1.000
_cell.angle_alpha   90.00
_cell.angle_beta   90.00
_cell.angle_gamma   90.00
#
_symmetry.space_group_name_H-M   'P 1'
#
loop_
_entity.id
_entity.type
_entity.pdbx_description
1 polymer ?
#
loop_
_entity_poly.entity_id
_entity_poly.type
_entity_poly.pdbx_seq_one_letter_code
_entity_poly.pdbx_strand_id
1 'polypeptide(L)'
;EDEVCVILESGQISGDVLVYRNPGLHFGDIHVLKATYVKALEEYVGNSKYAVFFSQKGPRSVGDEIAGGDFDGDMYFISRNPELLEHFKPSKPWVSLTPPSKSNSAIEPSKLSPEKLEEELFEMFLKTRFHASNVTGIAADSWLTIMDRFLTLGDERAEEKAEMKERMLKLIDIYYDSIDAPKKGDKVYLPDVLKPDIFPHYMVRDKTFKSTSILGTIYDFVESQTAEEHKTPPEIKKLPCFKDEPVSEYYMEKCRQWYKVYRDEMSQAMSREDDSADEVIQRCQQEFYGAAGYEDCKKSMEELYPQALAVYKVVYDHATKKKSVSRCGFAWKVAGPVLCRLYTKEKSVMCSLSVLKELWG
;
A
#
# COMPACT_ATOMS: atom_id res chain seq x y z
N GLU A 1 6.65 30.23 -3.48
CA GLU A 1 6.64 29.18 -4.51
C GLU A 1 6.88 27.86 -3.81
N ASP A 2 8.01 27.73 -3.12
CA ASP A 2 8.39 26.51 -2.37
C ASP A 2 7.71 26.34 -1.00
N GLU A 3 6.51 26.88 -0.80
CA GLU A 3 5.74 26.75 0.43
C GLU A 3 4.61 25.75 0.25
N VAL A 4 4.36 24.96 1.30
CA VAL A 4 3.27 23.98 1.36
C VAL A 4 2.55 24.08 2.70
N CYS A 5 1.23 23.95 2.73
CA CYS A 5 0.50 23.76 3.97
C CYS A 5 0.17 22.28 4.11
N VAL A 6 0.60 21.65 5.20
CA VAL A 6 0.34 20.24 5.49
C VAL A 6 -0.46 20.14 6.78
N ILE A 7 -1.66 19.56 6.69
CA ILE A 7 -2.59 19.38 7.81
C ILE A 7 -2.57 17.91 8.21
N LEU A 8 -2.13 17.65 9.44
CA LEU A 8 -2.27 16.35 10.09
C LEU A 8 -3.50 16.34 10.99
N GLU A 9 -3.81 15.21 11.61
CA GLU A 9 -4.87 15.14 12.62
C GLU A 9 -4.65 16.09 13.80
N SER A 10 -3.39 16.34 14.18
CA SER A 10 -3.02 17.27 15.24
C SER A 10 -2.93 18.74 14.79
N GLY A 11 -3.28 19.03 13.54
CA GLY A 11 -3.23 20.36 12.95
C GLY A 11 -2.11 20.56 11.93
N GLN A 12 -1.88 21.82 11.58
CA GLN A 12 -0.87 22.21 10.61
C GLN A 12 0.55 22.05 11.15
N ILE A 13 1.46 21.54 10.33
CA ILE A 13 2.88 21.40 10.68
C ILE A 13 3.74 22.53 10.09
N SER A 14 4.97 22.66 10.58
CA SER A 14 5.94 23.63 10.06
C SER A 14 7.34 23.03 9.97
N GLY A 15 8.18 23.61 9.12
CA GLY A 15 9.56 23.17 8.86
C GLY A 15 9.70 22.52 7.48
N ASP A 16 10.90 22.09 7.15
CA ASP A 16 11.17 21.51 5.83
C ASP A 16 10.58 20.09 5.73
N VAL A 17 10.03 19.78 4.56
CA VAL A 17 9.40 18.49 4.24
C VAL A 17 9.84 18.01 2.87
N LEU A 18 10.07 16.70 2.75
CA LEU A 18 10.15 16.02 1.46
C LEU A 18 8.75 15.69 0.99
N VAL A 19 8.45 15.98 -0.28
CA VAL A 19 7.17 15.68 -0.92
C VAL A 19 7.43 14.89 -2.20
N TYR A 20 6.68 13.80 -2.37
CA TYR A 20 6.80 12.88 -3.50
C TYR A 20 5.45 12.26 -3.84
N ARG A 21 5.20 11.98 -5.12
CA ARG A 21 4.03 11.21 -5.60
C ARG A 21 4.52 9.91 -6.23
N ASN A 22 3.94 8.80 -5.81
CA ASN A 22 4.27 7.50 -6.36
C ASN A 22 3.30 7.10 -7.49
N PRO A 23 3.77 6.52 -8.60
CA PRO A 23 5.18 6.31 -8.98
C PRO A 23 5.79 7.50 -9.71
N GLY A 24 7.04 7.84 -9.38
CA GLY A 24 7.89 8.77 -10.12
C GLY A 24 9.27 8.15 -10.39
N LEU A 25 9.85 8.45 -11.54
CA LEU A 25 11.14 7.91 -12.00
C LEU A 25 12.27 8.92 -12.07
N HIS A 26 11.96 10.21 -12.22
CA HIS A 26 12.94 11.26 -12.35
C HIS A 26 13.43 11.73 -10.98
N PHE A 27 14.72 12.03 -10.86
CA PHE A 27 15.31 12.52 -9.61
C PHE A 27 14.70 13.83 -9.10
N GLY A 28 14.10 14.60 -10.02
CA GLY A 28 13.39 15.85 -9.73
C GLY A 28 11.95 15.66 -9.24
N ASP A 29 11.42 14.44 -9.17
CA ASP A 29 10.04 14.21 -8.70
C ASP A 29 9.91 14.31 -7.17
N ILE A 30 11.03 14.43 -6.46
CA ILE A 30 11.05 14.61 -5.01
C ILE A 30 11.44 16.06 -4.74
N HIS A 31 10.54 16.77 -4.07
CA HIS A 31 10.72 18.19 -3.74
C HIS A 31 11.00 18.35 -2.25
N VAL A 32 11.88 19.29 -1.91
CA VAL A 32 11.99 19.83 -0.55
C VAL A 32 11.19 21.12 -0.52
N LEU A 33 10.11 21.15 0.27
CA LEU A 33 9.24 22.30 0.44
C LEU A 33 9.24 22.76 1.89
N LYS A 34 8.90 24.03 2.11
CA LYS A 34 8.76 24.59 3.46
C LYS A 34 7.31 24.50 3.92
N ALA A 35 7.04 23.56 4.84
CA ALA A 35 5.76 23.49 5.51
C ALA A 35 5.53 24.77 6.33
N THR A 36 4.45 25.49 6.00
CA THR A 36 4.15 26.81 6.57
C THR A 36 2.71 26.85 7.04
N TYR A 37 2.51 27.36 8.25
CA TYR A 37 1.18 27.55 8.82
C TYR A 37 0.44 28.69 8.11
N VAL A 38 -0.79 28.43 7.66
CA VAL A 38 -1.68 29.37 6.97
C VAL A 38 -2.99 29.48 7.72
N LYS A 39 -3.13 30.51 8.55
CA LYS A 39 -4.34 30.78 9.35
C LYS A 39 -5.60 30.88 8.49
N ALA A 40 -5.49 31.52 7.32
CA ALA A 40 -6.64 31.72 6.43
C ALA A 40 -7.25 30.40 5.91
N LEU A 41 -6.48 29.30 5.85
CA LEU A 41 -7.00 28.01 5.40
C LEU A 41 -7.95 27.38 6.42
N GLU A 42 -7.86 27.70 7.71
CA GLU A 42 -8.69 27.12 8.76
C GLU A 42 -10.19 27.32 8.50
N GLU A 43 -10.56 28.48 7.96
CA GLU A 43 -11.96 28.81 7.62
C GLU A 43 -12.50 27.96 6.45
N TYR A 44 -11.64 27.53 5.52
CA TYR A 44 -12.03 26.74 4.35
C TYR A 44 -12.01 25.24 4.62
N VAL A 45 -11.02 24.78 5.38
CA VAL A 45 -10.80 23.34 5.61
C VAL A 45 -11.58 22.82 6.83
N GLY A 46 -11.98 23.72 7.75
CA GLY A 46 -12.71 23.36 8.96
C GLY A 46 -11.99 22.28 9.76
N ASN A 47 -12.68 21.17 10.01
CA ASN A 47 -12.15 20.02 10.76
C ASN A 47 -11.46 18.96 9.85
N SER A 48 -11.16 19.29 8.60
CA SER A 48 -10.47 18.38 7.68
C SER A 48 -9.11 17.97 8.24
N LYS A 49 -8.78 16.68 8.08
CA LYS A 49 -7.50 16.09 8.50
C LYS A 49 -6.81 15.50 7.28
N TYR A 50 -5.48 15.41 7.31
CA TYR A 50 -4.68 14.74 6.26
C TYR A 50 -4.82 15.39 4.88
N ALA A 51 -4.60 16.70 4.82
CA ALA A 51 -4.65 17.46 3.57
C ALA A 51 -3.32 18.18 3.31
N VAL A 52 -2.98 18.32 2.03
CA VAL A 52 -1.82 19.08 1.56
C VAL A 52 -2.28 20.14 0.57
N PHE A 53 -1.82 21.38 0.77
CA PHE A 53 -2.13 22.51 -0.10
C PHE A 53 -0.84 23.09 -0.64
N PHE A 54 -0.68 23.05 -1.95
CA PHE A 54 0.47 23.61 -2.65
C PHE A 54 0.22 25.07 -3.05
N SER A 55 1.31 25.84 -3.11
CA SER A 55 1.29 27.19 -3.66
C SER A 55 0.77 27.18 -5.11
N GLN A 56 -0.14 28.10 -5.43
CA GLN A 56 -0.55 28.40 -6.82
C GLN A 56 0.39 29.41 -7.51
N LYS A 57 1.44 29.85 -6.83
CA LYS A 57 2.50 30.69 -7.40
C LYS A 57 3.61 29.79 -7.96
N GLY A 58 4.19 30.22 -9.06
CA GLY A 58 5.26 29.53 -9.77
C GLY A 58 4.95 29.45 -11.27
N PRO A 59 5.93 29.07 -12.12
CA PRO A 59 5.71 28.89 -13.54
C PRO A 59 4.95 27.60 -13.84
N ARG A 60 4.93 26.64 -12.91
CA ARG A 60 4.31 25.32 -13.03
C ARG A 60 3.76 24.89 -11.67
N SER A 61 2.70 24.08 -11.67
CA SER A 61 2.11 23.56 -10.42
C SER A 61 3.02 22.48 -9.83
N VAL A 62 3.18 22.47 -8.50
CA VAL A 62 3.95 21.43 -7.79
C VAL A 62 3.46 20.02 -8.10
N GLY A 63 2.14 19.85 -8.33
CA GLY A 63 1.58 18.56 -8.76
C GLY A 63 2.18 18.08 -10.08
N ASP A 64 2.25 18.95 -11.09
CA ASP A 64 2.84 18.61 -12.39
C ASP A 64 4.35 18.37 -12.28
N GLU A 65 5.05 19.13 -11.42
CA GLU A 65 6.48 18.96 -11.21
C GLU A 65 6.83 17.61 -10.58
N ILE A 66 5.95 17.09 -9.73
CA ILE A 66 6.11 15.83 -9.00
C ILE A 66 5.48 14.70 -9.80
N ALA A 67 6.31 14.05 -10.62
CA ALA A 67 5.94 12.90 -11.43
C ALA A 67 4.78 13.16 -12.42
N GLY A 68 4.54 14.39 -12.87
CA GLY A 68 3.47 14.72 -13.82
C GLY A 68 2.07 14.56 -13.23
N GLY A 69 1.90 14.86 -11.94
CA GLY A 69 0.63 14.76 -11.24
C GLY A 69 -0.29 15.95 -11.43
N ASP A 70 -1.47 15.84 -10.84
CA ASP A 70 -2.44 16.92 -10.72
C ASP A 70 -3.12 16.86 -9.34
N PHE A 71 -4.35 17.37 -9.23
CA PHE A 71 -5.10 17.45 -7.99
C PHE A 71 -6.50 16.82 -8.11
N ASP A 72 -6.67 15.82 -8.99
CA ASP A 72 -7.94 15.11 -9.21
C ASP A 72 -8.17 13.92 -8.27
N GLY A 73 -7.20 13.62 -7.41
CA GLY A 73 -7.18 12.46 -6.51
C GLY A 73 -5.79 12.02 -6.07
N ASP A 74 -4.74 12.65 -6.58
CA ASP A 74 -3.34 12.35 -6.26
C ASP A 74 -3.02 12.39 -4.77
N MET A 75 -2.27 11.38 -4.32
CA MET A 75 -1.76 11.27 -2.95
C MET A 75 -0.25 11.50 -2.90
N TYR A 76 0.19 12.21 -1.87
CA TYR A 76 1.59 12.59 -1.70
C TYR A 76 2.18 11.93 -0.45
N PHE A 77 3.35 11.32 -0.61
CA PHE A 77 4.23 10.96 0.49
C PHE A 77 4.91 12.23 1.01
N ILE A 78 4.73 12.51 2.30
CA ILE A 78 5.34 13.67 2.98
C ILE A 78 6.20 13.17 4.13
N SER A 79 7.49 13.51 4.10
CA SER A 79 8.44 13.10 5.14
C SER A 79 9.13 14.29 5.81
N ARG A 80 9.20 14.24 7.14
CA ARG A 80 9.99 15.14 8.00
C ARG A 80 11.25 14.46 8.54
N ASN A 81 11.66 13.33 7.96
CA ASN A 81 12.82 12.61 8.45
C ASN A 81 14.07 13.49 8.28
N PRO A 82 14.78 13.85 9.37
CA PRO A 82 15.91 14.76 9.32
C PRO A 82 17.08 14.19 8.51
N GLU A 83 17.33 12.87 8.56
CA GLU A 83 18.41 12.24 7.78
C GLU A 83 18.12 12.30 6.29
N LEU A 84 16.86 12.08 5.88
CA LEU A 84 16.47 12.22 4.48
C LEU A 84 16.60 13.67 4.02
N LEU A 85 16.17 14.63 4.83
CA LEU A 85 16.27 16.06 4.51
C LEU A 85 17.72 16.55 4.42
N GLU A 86 18.59 16.06 5.30
CA GLU A 86 20.01 16.43 5.32
C GLU A 86 20.78 15.89 4.10
N HIS A 87 20.49 14.66 3.69
CA HIS A 87 21.24 13.99 2.62
C HIS A 87 20.63 14.12 1.22
N PHE A 88 19.34 14.47 1.13
CA PHE A 88 18.69 14.64 -0.17
C PHE A 88 19.18 15.89 -0.89
N LYS A 89 19.46 15.76 -2.19
CA LYS A 89 19.88 16.86 -3.05
C LYS A 89 18.80 17.12 -4.10
N PRO A 90 18.08 18.26 -4.04
CA PRO A 90 17.07 18.60 -5.02
C PRO A 90 17.64 18.62 -6.43
N SER A 91 16.86 18.08 -7.36
CA SER A 91 17.13 18.13 -8.80
C SER A 91 16.07 18.97 -9.49
N LYS A 92 16.38 19.49 -10.68
CA LYS A 92 15.34 20.16 -11.47
C LYS A 92 14.23 19.15 -11.78
N PRO A 93 12.96 19.57 -11.73
CA PRO A 93 11.85 18.73 -12.15
C PRO A 93 11.99 18.23 -13.59
N TRP A 94 11.36 17.10 -13.91
CA TRP A 94 11.32 16.61 -15.28
C TRP A 94 10.51 17.56 -16.17
N VAL A 95 10.94 17.69 -17.42
CA VAL A 95 10.26 18.43 -18.48
C VAL A 95 10.32 17.58 -19.73
N SER A 96 9.16 17.35 -20.36
CA SER A 96 9.11 16.59 -21.61
C SER A 96 9.97 17.25 -22.69
N LEU A 97 10.85 16.46 -23.30
CA LEU A 97 11.61 16.85 -24.48
C LEU A 97 10.78 16.70 -25.76
N THR A 98 9.67 15.98 -25.68
CA THR A 98 8.77 15.79 -26.81
C THR A 98 8.02 17.10 -27.06
N PRO A 99 8.14 17.70 -28.26
CA PRO A 99 7.40 18.91 -28.58
C PRO A 99 5.91 18.63 -28.41
N PRO A 100 5.10 19.58 -27.88
CA PRO A 100 3.67 19.38 -27.80
C PRO A 100 3.14 19.01 -29.19
N SER A 101 2.62 17.80 -29.27
CA SER A 101 2.05 17.23 -30.48
C SER A 101 0.99 18.20 -31.01
N LYS A 102 1.19 18.74 -32.22
CA LYS A 102 0.14 19.50 -32.93
C LYS A 102 -1.02 18.59 -33.37
N SER A 103 -0.99 17.31 -33.01
CA SER A 103 -2.03 16.32 -33.31
C SER A 103 -3.27 16.50 -32.42
N ASN A 104 -3.78 17.73 -32.32
CA ASN A 104 -5.20 17.96 -32.06
C ASN A 104 -6.03 17.74 -33.34
N SER A 105 -5.62 16.81 -34.20
CA SER A 105 -6.41 16.37 -35.36
C SER A 105 -7.51 15.38 -34.98
N ALA A 106 -7.60 14.98 -33.70
CA ALA A 106 -8.76 14.27 -33.19
C ALA A 106 -9.96 15.24 -33.23
N ILE A 107 -10.93 14.93 -34.11
CA ILE A 107 -12.21 15.60 -34.17
C ILE A 107 -12.83 15.51 -32.77
N GLU A 108 -13.25 16.64 -32.19
CA GLU A 108 -13.93 16.62 -30.88
C GLU A 108 -15.08 15.61 -30.90
N PRO A 109 -15.27 14.81 -29.83
CA PRO A 109 -16.31 13.80 -29.80
C PRO A 109 -17.71 14.35 -30.12
N SER A 110 -17.97 15.61 -29.73
CA SER A 110 -19.21 16.34 -30.02
C SER A 110 -19.47 16.64 -31.49
N LYS A 111 -18.44 16.54 -32.35
CA LYS A 111 -18.51 16.77 -33.80
C LYS A 111 -18.61 15.48 -34.60
N LEU A 112 -18.53 14.31 -33.96
CA LEU A 112 -18.72 13.01 -34.60
C LEU A 112 -20.21 12.69 -34.74
N SER A 113 -20.59 12.01 -35.83
CA SER A 113 -21.93 11.42 -35.92
C SER A 113 -22.03 10.22 -34.96
N PRO A 114 -23.24 9.82 -34.54
CA PRO A 114 -23.42 8.67 -33.66
C PRO A 114 -22.72 7.39 -34.16
N GLU A 115 -22.80 7.12 -35.47
CA GLU A 115 -22.21 5.93 -36.08
C GLU A 115 -20.68 5.96 -36.06
N LYS A 116 -20.09 7.12 -36.35
CA LYS A 116 -18.63 7.30 -36.28
C LYS A 116 -18.12 7.23 -34.85
N LEU A 117 -18.88 7.76 -33.89
CA LEU A 117 -18.54 7.67 -32.49
C LEU A 117 -18.54 6.21 -32.02
N GLU A 118 -19.54 5.42 -32.44
CA GLU A 118 -19.60 3.99 -32.14
C GLU A 118 -18.40 3.23 -32.74
N GLU A 119 -18.04 3.52 -34.00
CA GLU A 119 -16.87 2.94 -34.66
C GLU A 119 -15.56 3.27 -33.92
N GLU A 120 -15.33 4.54 -33.56
CA GLU A 120 -14.14 4.99 -32.81
C GLU A 120 -14.06 4.34 -31.43
N LEU A 121 -15.19 4.22 -30.72
CA LEU A 121 -15.25 3.54 -29.42
C LEU A 121 -14.92 2.06 -29.55
N PHE A 122 -15.43 1.39 -30.58
CA PHE A 122 -15.16 -0.02 -30.83
C PHE A 122 -13.69 -0.24 -31.19
N GLU A 123 -13.11 0.58 -32.07
CA GLU A 123 -11.68 0.54 -32.37
C GLU A 123 -10.80 0.78 -31.15
N MET A 124 -11.16 1.78 -30.32
CA MET A 124 -10.44 2.09 -29.09
C MET A 124 -10.50 0.92 -28.11
N PHE A 125 -11.65 0.27 -27.98
CA PHE A 125 -11.80 -0.95 -27.18
C PHE A 125 -10.89 -2.06 -27.71
N LEU A 126 -10.91 -2.34 -29.02
CA LEU A 126 -10.06 -3.39 -29.62
C LEU A 126 -8.57 -3.09 -29.42
N LYS A 127 -8.13 -1.86 -29.67
CA LYS A 127 -6.74 -1.43 -29.48
C LYS A 127 -6.32 -1.57 -28.02
N THR A 128 -7.12 -1.08 -27.09
CA THR A 128 -6.82 -1.14 -25.65
C THR A 128 -6.80 -2.58 -25.13
N ARG A 129 -7.75 -3.42 -25.57
CA ARG A 129 -7.90 -4.79 -25.07
C ARG A 129 -6.90 -5.78 -25.66
N PHE A 130 -6.55 -5.62 -26.94
CA PHE A 130 -5.75 -6.62 -27.69
C PHE A 130 -4.37 -6.11 -28.10
N HIS A 131 -4.12 -4.81 -28.03
CA HIS A 131 -2.84 -4.17 -28.35
C HIS A 131 -2.38 -3.24 -27.23
N ALA A 132 -2.64 -3.62 -25.97
CA ALA A 132 -2.21 -2.84 -24.81
C ALA A 132 -0.70 -2.61 -24.87
N SER A 133 -0.31 -1.34 -24.79
CA SER A 133 1.10 -0.97 -24.73
C SER A 133 1.61 -1.19 -23.30
N ASN A 134 2.56 -2.11 -23.14
CA ASN A 134 3.24 -2.33 -21.86
C ASN A 134 4.49 -1.45 -21.73
N VAL A 135 4.63 -0.42 -22.56
CA VAL A 135 5.84 0.42 -22.64
C VAL A 135 6.16 1.07 -21.30
N THR A 136 5.18 1.60 -20.58
CA THR A 136 5.37 2.24 -19.27
C THR A 136 6.01 1.28 -18.27
N GLY A 137 5.47 0.07 -18.15
CA GLY A 137 5.99 -0.95 -17.23
C GLY A 137 7.39 -1.44 -17.64
N ILE A 138 7.60 -1.70 -18.94
CA ILE A 138 8.91 -2.16 -19.41
C ILE A 138 9.97 -1.06 -19.26
N ALA A 139 9.62 0.20 -19.49
CA ALA A 139 10.52 1.34 -19.28
C ALA A 139 10.90 1.47 -17.80
N ALA A 140 9.93 1.33 -16.89
CA ALA A 140 10.17 1.35 -15.45
C ALA A 140 11.10 0.22 -14.99
N ASP A 141 10.83 -1.02 -15.41
CA ASP A 141 11.66 -2.18 -15.08
C ASP A 141 13.09 -2.07 -15.66
N SER A 142 13.18 -1.57 -16.89
CA SER A 142 14.47 -1.34 -17.56
C SER A 142 15.28 -0.28 -16.83
N TRP A 143 14.63 0.81 -16.43
CA TRP A 143 15.27 1.88 -15.67
C TRP A 143 15.78 1.38 -14.33
N LEU A 144 14.95 0.63 -13.59
CA LEU A 144 15.31 0.07 -12.29
C LEU A 144 16.51 -0.88 -12.38
N THR A 145 16.55 -1.71 -13.42
CA THR A 145 17.67 -2.63 -13.69
C THR A 145 18.97 -1.90 -14.01
N ILE A 146 18.91 -0.84 -14.82
CA ILE A 146 20.10 -0.05 -15.16
C ILE A 146 20.56 0.77 -13.95
N MET A 147 19.63 1.34 -13.17
CA MET A 147 19.94 2.07 -11.94
C MET A 147 20.63 1.18 -10.90
N ASP A 148 20.16 -0.06 -10.72
CA ASP A 148 20.79 -1.04 -9.85
C ASP A 148 22.27 -1.27 -10.20
N ARG A 149 22.56 -1.45 -11.49
CA ARG A 149 23.93 -1.57 -11.99
C ARG A 149 24.72 -0.28 -11.81
N PHE A 150 24.13 0.86 -12.14
CA PHE A 150 24.78 2.17 -11.99
C PHE A 150 25.25 2.40 -10.54
N LEU A 151 24.44 2.01 -9.54
CA LEU A 151 24.76 2.13 -8.12
C LEU A 151 25.83 1.14 -7.63
N THR A 152 26.00 0.01 -8.30
CA THR A 152 26.91 -1.07 -7.88
C THR A 152 28.27 -1.03 -8.58
N LEU A 153 28.37 -0.32 -9.70
CA LEU A 153 29.65 -0.11 -10.39
C LEU A 153 30.58 0.81 -9.57
N GLY A 154 31.88 0.50 -9.53
CA GLY A 154 32.89 1.37 -8.98
C GLY A 154 33.24 2.54 -9.90
N ASP A 155 34.08 3.46 -9.42
CA ASP A 155 34.46 4.67 -10.15
C ASP A 155 35.43 4.40 -11.30
N GLU A 156 36.11 3.25 -11.27
CA GLU A 156 36.96 2.77 -12.37
C GLU A 156 36.19 2.48 -13.67
N ARG A 157 34.85 2.39 -13.62
CA ARG A 157 33.96 2.15 -14.77
C ARG A 157 33.16 3.41 -15.15
N ALA A 158 33.82 4.57 -15.14
CA ALA A 158 33.20 5.87 -15.38
C ALA A 158 32.50 5.99 -16.75
N GLU A 159 33.10 5.47 -17.83
CA GLU A 159 32.50 5.50 -19.18
C GLU A 159 31.19 4.72 -19.24
N GLU A 160 31.17 3.52 -18.65
CA GLU A 160 29.97 2.69 -18.56
C GLU A 160 28.89 3.33 -17.69
N LYS A 161 29.27 3.95 -16.56
CA LYS A 161 28.33 4.74 -15.74
C LYS A 161 27.72 5.90 -16.55
N ALA A 162 28.50 6.57 -17.38
CA ALA A 162 28.02 7.67 -18.22
C ALA A 162 27.01 7.17 -19.27
N GLU A 163 27.30 6.04 -19.93
CA GLU A 163 26.37 5.40 -20.87
C GLU A 163 25.07 4.95 -20.18
N MET A 164 25.18 4.31 -19.01
CA MET A 164 24.02 3.91 -18.22
C MET A 164 23.15 5.12 -17.83
N LYS A 165 23.78 6.22 -17.42
CA LYS A 165 23.07 7.46 -17.10
C LYS A 165 22.32 8.01 -18.32
N GLU A 166 22.92 7.99 -19.51
CA GLU A 166 22.23 8.41 -20.74
C GLU A 166 21.03 7.51 -21.04
N ARG A 167 21.18 6.19 -20.92
CA ARG A 167 20.09 5.22 -21.12
C ARG A 167 18.96 5.43 -20.11
N MET A 168 19.29 5.69 -18.85
CA MET A 168 18.30 5.99 -17.81
C MET A 168 17.51 7.26 -18.12
N LEU A 169 18.17 8.33 -18.57
CA LEU A 169 17.48 9.58 -18.93
C LEU A 169 16.50 9.35 -20.08
N LYS A 170 16.90 8.61 -21.13
CA LYS A 170 15.99 8.22 -22.23
C LYS A 170 14.81 7.38 -21.75
N LEU A 171 15.03 6.47 -20.81
CA LEU A 171 13.97 5.65 -20.22
C LEU A 171 12.99 6.47 -19.40
N ILE A 172 13.46 7.52 -18.70
CA ILE A 172 12.60 8.45 -17.97
C ILE A 172 11.69 9.20 -18.94
N ASP A 173 12.23 9.73 -20.04
CA ASP A 173 11.43 10.43 -21.04
C ASP A 173 10.35 9.51 -21.64
N ILE A 174 10.74 8.29 -22.03
CA ILE A 174 9.81 7.27 -22.54
C ILE A 174 8.74 6.92 -21.50
N TYR A 175 9.11 6.79 -20.22
CA TYR A 175 8.18 6.48 -19.14
C TYR A 175 7.11 7.56 -19.02
N TYR A 176 7.49 8.82 -18.87
CA TYR A 176 6.54 9.91 -18.70
C TYR A 176 5.70 10.18 -19.94
N ASP A 177 6.32 10.20 -21.12
CA ASP A 177 5.57 10.37 -22.37
C ASP A 177 4.56 9.22 -22.57
N SER A 178 4.88 7.99 -22.13
CA SER A 178 3.97 6.85 -22.25
C SER A 178 2.76 6.91 -21.31
N ILE A 179 2.86 7.58 -20.16
CA ILE A 179 1.72 7.80 -19.24
C ILE A 179 0.70 8.73 -19.89
N ASP A 180 1.18 9.76 -20.57
CA ASP A 180 0.35 10.78 -21.22
C ASP A 180 -0.15 10.38 -22.62
N ALA A 181 0.53 9.43 -23.27
CA ALA A 181 0.22 9.00 -24.63
C ALA A 181 -1.26 8.65 -24.86
N PRO A 182 -1.96 7.89 -23.97
CA PRO A 182 -3.39 7.62 -24.13
C PRO A 182 -4.25 8.89 -24.13
N LYS A 183 -3.86 9.93 -23.37
CA LYS A 183 -4.59 11.20 -23.30
C LYS A 183 -4.42 12.04 -24.56
N LYS A 184 -3.25 11.93 -25.21
CA LYS A 184 -2.86 12.71 -26.39
C LYS A 184 -3.12 11.97 -27.72
N GLY A 185 -3.44 10.68 -27.66
CA GLY A 185 -3.53 9.82 -28.86
C GLY A 185 -2.18 9.51 -29.48
N ASP A 186 -1.08 9.78 -28.76
CA ASP A 186 0.29 9.57 -29.24
C ASP A 186 0.69 8.08 -29.08
N LYS A 187 1.68 7.64 -29.86
CA LYS A 187 2.29 6.32 -29.71
C LYS A 187 3.73 6.46 -29.25
N VAL A 188 4.04 5.84 -28.11
CA VAL A 188 5.39 5.80 -27.56
C VAL A 188 5.98 4.40 -27.80
N TYR A 189 7.22 4.37 -28.23
CA TYR A 189 7.95 3.15 -28.55
C TYR A 189 9.19 3.03 -27.66
N LEU A 190 9.45 1.84 -27.13
CA LEU A 190 10.65 1.54 -26.36
C LEU A 190 11.64 0.74 -27.23
N PRO A 191 12.79 1.33 -27.62
CA PRO A 191 13.83 0.64 -28.37
C PRO A 191 14.38 -0.59 -27.61
N ASP A 192 14.61 -1.69 -28.33
CA ASP A 192 15.10 -2.94 -27.72
C ASP A 192 16.48 -2.79 -27.06
N VAL A 193 17.32 -1.89 -27.57
CA VAL A 193 18.64 -1.58 -26.97
C VAL A 193 18.53 -1.03 -25.53
N LEU A 194 17.37 -0.48 -25.15
CA LEU A 194 17.14 0.00 -23.79
C LEU A 194 16.61 -1.10 -22.84
N LYS A 195 16.25 -2.28 -23.37
CA LYS A 195 15.69 -3.38 -22.58
C LYS A 195 16.80 -4.30 -22.05
N PRO A 196 16.86 -4.57 -20.75
CA PRO A 196 17.76 -5.58 -20.18
C PRO A 196 17.25 -7.01 -20.41
N ASP A 197 18.17 -7.95 -20.60
CA ASP A 197 17.87 -9.38 -20.69
C ASP A 197 17.96 -10.13 -19.34
N ILE A 198 18.59 -9.52 -18.34
CA ILE A 198 18.84 -10.09 -17.01
C ILE A 198 18.53 -9.01 -15.97
N PHE A 199 17.76 -9.37 -14.95
CA PHE A 199 17.24 -8.45 -13.94
C PHE A 199 17.90 -8.66 -12.57
N PRO A 200 17.89 -7.68 -11.67
CA PRO A 200 18.27 -7.90 -10.27
C PRO A 200 17.39 -8.98 -9.61
N HIS A 201 17.98 -9.80 -8.73
CA HIS A 201 17.27 -10.93 -8.09
C HIS A 201 16.04 -10.51 -7.29
N TYR A 202 16.03 -9.32 -6.69
CA TYR A 202 14.89 -8.78 -5.93
C TYR A 202 13.67 -8.47 -6.81
N MET A 203 13.80 -8.46 -8.14
CA MET A 203 12.68 -8.30 -9.07
C MET A 203 11.97 -9.62 -9.41
N VAL A 204 12.48 -10.76 -8.91
CA VAL A 204 11.84 -12.10 -9.01
C VAL A 204 11.43 -12.44 -10.46
N ARG A 205 12.40 -12.34 -11.38
CA ARG A 205 12.26 -12.71 -12.80
C ARG A 205 12.93 -14.05 -13.11
N ASP A 206 12.66 -14.62 -14.28
CA ASP A 206 13.26 -15.89 -14.72
C ASP A 206 14.79 -15.82 -14.84
N LYS A 207 15.31 -14.74 -15.43
CA LYS A 207 16.75 -14.51 -15.60
C LYS A 207 17.19 -13.40 -14.68
N THR A 208 17.94 -13.75 -13.63
CA THR A 208 18.40 -12.79 -12.63
C THR A 208 19.90 -12.83 -12.36
N PHE A 209 20.43 -11.72 -11.86
CA PHE A 209 21.77 -11.62 -11.27
C PHE A 209 21.67 -11.17 -9.81
N LYS A 210 22.66 -11.54 -8.99
CA LYS A 210 22.73 -11.12 -7.59
C LYS A 210 23.13 -9.64 -7.51
N SER A 211 22.20 -8.79 -7.09
CA SER A 211 22.47 -7.38 -6.86
C SER A 211 23.09 -7.16 -5.48
N THR A 212 24.08 -6.26 -5.43
CA THR A 212 24.69 -5.74 -4.20
C THR A 212 24.26 -4.30 -3.91
N SER A 213 23.26 -3.78 -4.64
CA SER A 213 22.70 -2.45 -4.36
C SER A 213 21.94 -2.44 -3.03
N ILE A 214 21.51 -1.26 -2.60
CA ILE A 214 20.69 -1.13 -1.39
C ILE A 214 19.40 -1.95 -1.47
N LEU A 215 18.75 -2.02 -2.63
CA LEU A 215 17.53 -2.81 -2.83
C LEU A 215 17.81 -4.30 -2.74
N GLY A 216 18.90 -4.76 -3.38
CA GLY A 216 19.34 -6.15 -3.27
C GLY A 216 19.66 -6.56 -1.83
N THR A 217 20.33 -5.68 -1.08
CA THR A 217 20.71 -5.91 0.32
C THR A 217 19.49 -5.94 1.24
N ILE A 218 18.54 -5.02 1.08
CA ILE A 218 17.29 -5.01 1.85
C ILE A 218 16.48 -6.29 1.57
N TYR A 219 16.35 -6.67 0.29
CA TYR A 219 15.64 -7.88 -0.10
C TYR A 219 16.24 -9.12 0.56
N ASP A 220 17.56 -9.29 0.47
CA ASP A 220 18.26 -10.42 1.09
C ASP A 220 18.12 -10.47 2.60
N PHE A 221 18.18 -9.31 3.24
CA PHE A 221 17.97 -9.20 4.68
C PHE A 221 16.57 -9.68 5.07
N VAL A 222 15.53 -9.18 4.42
CA VAL A 222 14.14 -9.56 4.71
C VAL A 222 13.89 -11.05 4.43
N GLU A 223 14.40 -11.57 3.32
CA GLU A 223 14.32 -13.00 3.00
C GLU A 223 15.01 -13.85 4.08
N SER A 224 16.17 -13.42 4.59
CA SER A 224 16.88 -14.13 5.64
C SER A 224 16.10 -14.18 6.96
N GLN A 225 15.48 -13.07 7.36
CA GLN A 225 14.65 -13.00 8.57
C GLN A 225 13.40 -13.87 8.44
N THR A 226 12.75 -13.81 7.28
CA THR A 226 11.58 -14.64 6.99
C THR A 226 11.96 -16.12 7.03
N ALA A 227 13.07 -16.52 6.41
CA ALA A 227 13.55 -17.90 6.45
C ALA A 227 13.93 -18.37 7.87
N GLU A 228 14.38 -17.48 8.76
CA GLU A 228 14.66 -17.78 10.17
C GLU A 228 13.38 -17.95 10.98
N GLU A 229 12.38 -17.08 10.81
CA GLU A 229 11.08 -17.18 11.47
C GLU A 229 10.38 -18.52 11.15
N HIS A 230 10.53 -19.04 9.92
CA HIS A 230 9.97 -20.33 9.51
C HIS A 230 10.70 -21.55 10.10
N LYS A 231 11.91 -21.40 10.68
CA LYS A 231 12.66 -22.51 11.31
C LYS A 231 12.20 -22.78 12.74
N THR A 232 11.75 -21.76 13.46
CA THR A 232 11.13 -21.91 14.78
C THR A 232 9.63 -22.14 14.62
N PRO A 233 9.06 -23.25 15.11
CA PRO A 233 7.61 -23.39 15.13
C PRO A 233 7.04 -22.21 15.92
N PRO A 234 6.10 -21.44 15.37
CA PRO A 234 5.56 -20.29 16.08
C PRO A 234 4.96 -20.74 17.41
N GLU A 235 5.41 -20.12 18.49
CA GLU A 235 4.92 -20.43 19.84
C GLU A 235 3.53 -19.80 20.02
N ILE A 236 2.48 -20.59 19.79
CA ILE A 236 1.09 -20.13 19.94
C ILE A 236 0.77 -19.99 21.43
N LYS A 237 0.87 -18.76 21.95
CA LYS A 237 0.48 -18.40 23.32
C LYS A 237 -0.92 -17.81 23.35
N LYS A 238 -1.75 -18.29 24.27
CA LYS A 238 -3.00 -17.62 24.65
C LYS A 238 -2.66 -16.35 25.43
N LEU A 239 -3.42 -15.28 25.21
CA LEU A 239 -3.31 -14.05 25.98
C LEU A 239 -3.63 -14.33 27.46
N PRO A 240 -2.86 -13.80 28.43
CA PRO A 240 -3.08 -14.06 29.87
C PRO A 240 -4.53 -13.80 30.30
N CYS A 241 -5.08 -12.65 29.87
CA CYS A 241 -6.46 -12.22 30.10
C CYS A 241 -7.52 -13.27 29.74
N PHE A 242 -7.26 -14.04 28.68
CA PHE A 242 -8.22 -15.04 28.19
C PHE A 242 -7.88 -16.44 28.65
N LYS A 243 -6.69 -16.68 29.19
CA LYS A 243 -6.26 -18.00 29.65
C LYS A 243 -6.94 -18.35 30.97
N ASP A 244 -6.91 -17.42 31.92
CA ASP A 244 -7.21 -17.69 33.32
C ASP A 244 -8.71 -17.56 33.66
N GLU A 245 -9.51 -16.95 32.79
CA GLU A 245 -10.95 -16.78 33.02
C GLU A 245 -11.75 -18.08 32.76
N PRO A 246 -12.52 -18.60 33.73
CA PRO A 246 -13.23 -19.87 33.56
C PRO A 246 -14.38 -19.74 32.55
N VAL A 247 -14.52 -20.75 31.69
CA VAL A 247 -15.63 -20.86 30.72
C VAL A 247 -16.39 -22.14 31.02
N SER A 248 -17.73 -22.07 31.01
CA SER A 248 -18.57 -23.25 31.19
C SER A 248 -18.32 -24.29 30.10
N GLU A 249 -18.22 -25.56 30.48
CA GLU A 249 -17.99 -26.67 29.55
C GLU A 249 -19.09 -26.76 28.48
N TYR A 250 -20.31 -26.33 28.81
CA TYR A 250 -21.41 -26.20 27.86
C TYR A 250 -21.03 -25.33 26.64
N TYR A 251 -20.44 -24.15 26.88
CA TYR A 251 -20.03 -23.25 25.80
C TYR A 251 -18.80 -23.79 25.05
N MET A 252 -17.87 -24.43 25.76
CA MET A 252 -16.69 -25.06 25.15
C MET A 252 -17.10 -26.14 24.16
N GLU A 253 -17.98 -27.06 24.54
CA GLU A 253 -18.42 -28.16 23.66
C GLU A 253 -19.21 -27.65 22.45
N LYS A 254 -20.14 -26.70 22.66
CA LYS A 254 -20.86 -26.04 21.57
C LYS A 254 -19.89 -25.38 20.58
N CYS A 255 -18.87 -24.68 21.07
CA CYS A 255 -17.85 -24.06 20.23
C CYS A 255 -16.96 -25.08 19.51
N ARG A 256 -16.63 -26.23 20.11
CA ARG A 256 -15.88 -27.30 19.44
C ARG A 256 -16.64 -27.85 18.24
N GLN A 257 -17.93 -28.12 18.41
CA GLN A 257 -18.79 -28.63 17.34
C GLN A 257 -18.92 -27.60 16.22
N TRP A 258 -19.21 -26.36 16.58
CA TRP A 258 -19.32 -25.26 15.62
C TRP A 258 -18.01 -25.00 14.85
N TYR A 259 -16.88 -24.95 15.56
CA TYR A 259 -15.56 -24.77 14.94
C TYR A 259 -15.16 -25.96 14.06
N LYS A 260 -15.65 -27.17 14.35
CA LYS A 260 -15.45 -28.32 13.46
C LYS A 260 -16.19 -28.12 12.13
N VAL A 261 -17.46 -27.74 12.19
CA VAL A 261 -18.27 -27.44 10.98
C VAL A 261 -17.62 -26.33 10.16
N TYR A 262 -17.24 -25.22 10.79
CA TYR A 262 -16.50 -24.13 10.12
C TYR A 262 -15.25 -24.63 9.40
N ARG A 263 -14.43 -25.47 10.06
CA ARG A 263 -13.19 -25.96 9.45
C ARG A 263 -13.46 -26.84 8.23
N ASP A 264 -14.48 -27.68 8.29
CA ASP A 264 -14.86 -28.55 7.17
C ASP A 264 -15.38 -27.72 5.99
N GLU A 265 -16.24 -26.72 6.23
CA GLU A 265 -16.74 -25.80 5.21
C GLU A 265 -15.65 -24.90 4.61
N MET A 266 -14.82 -24.28 5.46
CA MET A 266 -13.70 -23.43 5.02
C MET A 266 -12.69 -24.22 4.20
N SER A 267 -12.45 -25.50 4.52
CA SER A 267 -11.54 -26.34 3.72
C SER A 267 -12.09 -26.60 2.32
N GLN A 268 -13.41 -26.71 2.17
CA GLN A 268 -14.06 -26.83 0.86
C GLN A 268 -14.03 -25.49 0.11
N ALA A 269 -14.35 -24.39 0.78
CA ALA A 269 -14.33 -23.06 0.19
C ALA A 269 -12.94 -22.66 -0.34
N MET A 270 -11.87 -22.92 0.42
CA MET A 270 -10.49 -22.62 0.01
C MET A 270 -10.01 -23.43 -1.21
N SER A 271 -10.76 -24.45 -1.64
CA SER A 271 -10.46 -25.19 -2.88
C SER A 271 -11.09 -24.57 -4.13
N ARG A 272 -11.91 -23.51 -3.96
CA ARG A 272 -12.57 -22.75 -5.02
C ARG A 272 -11.90 -21.37 -5.11
N GLU A 273 -11.69 -20.87 -6.32
CA GLU A 273 -11.16 -19.52 -6.57
C GLU A 273 -12.32 -18.50 -6.68
N ASP A 274 -13.18 -18.45 -5.66
CA ASP A 274 -14.35 -17.55 -5.58
C ASP A 274 -14.55 -17.01 -4.15
N ASP A 275 -15.60 -16.21 -3.95
CA ASP A 275 -15.91 -15.55 -2.67
C ASP A 275 -16.45 -16.51 -1.59
N SER A 276 -16.49 -17.84 -1.84
CA SER A 276 -17.05 -18.83 -0.91
C SER A 276 -16.44 -18.74 0.50
N ALA A 277 -15.16 -18.38 0.62
CA ALA A 277 -14.47 -18.29 1.91
C ALA A 277 -15.02 -17.14 2.77
N ASP A 278 -15.32 -16.00 2.16
CA ASP A 278 -15.88 -14.84 2.86
C ASP A 278 -17.33 -15.09 3.28
N GLU A 279 -18.11 -15.79 2.44
CA GLU A 279 -19.47 -16.22 2.80
C GLU A 279 -19.50 -17.13 4.02
N VAL A 280 -18.53 -18.05 4.17
CA VAL A 280 -18.42 -18.90 5.37
C VAL A 280 -18.18 -18.05 6.61
N ILE A 281 -17.31 -17.04 6.54
CA ILE A 281 -17.03 -16.15 7.66
C ILE A 281 -18.25 -15.32 8.03
N GLN A 282 -18.94 -14.74 7.04
CA GLN A 282 -20.15 -13.95 7.25
C GLN A 282 -21.25 -14.76 7.93
N ARG A 283 -21.46 -16.00 7.50
CA ARG A 283 -22.44 -16.90 8.14
C ARG A 283 -22.07 -17.24 9.58
N CYS A 284 -20.80 -17.49 9.87
CA CYS A 284 -20.35 -17.67 11.26
C CYS A 284 -20.55 -16.40 12.11
N GLN A 285 -20.31 -15.21 11.56
CA GLN A 285 -20.61 -13.95 12.25
C GLN A 285 -22.11 -13.80 12.52
N GLN A 286 -22.95 -14.13 11.54
CA GLN A 286 -24.40 -14.09 11.68
C GLN A 286 -24.92 -15.03 12.77
N GLU A 287 -24.41 -16.24 12.86
CA GLU A 287 -24.76 -17.19 13.92
C GLU A 287 -24.28 -16.69 15.31
N PHE A 288 -23.07 -16.14 15.37
CA PHE A 288 -22.49 -15.64 16.62
C PHE A 288 -23.26 -14.43 17.17
N TYR A 289 -23.49 -13.40 16.34
CA TYR A 289 -24.18 -12.17 16.75
C TYR A 289 -25.71 -12.28 16.71
N GLY A 290 -26.26 -13.21 15.93
CA GLY A 290 -27.69 -13.25 15.61
C GLY A 290 -28.13 -12.08 14.72
N ALA A 291 -27.20 -11.47 13.99
CA ALA A 291 -27.39 -10.29 13.15
C ALA A 291 -26.29 -10.23 12.06
N ALA A 292 -26.39 -9.34 11.09
CA ALA A 292 -25.42 -9.24 9.98
C ALA A 292 -23.97 -9.00 10.46
N GLY A 293 -23.79 -8.35 11.62
CA GLY A 293 -22.50 -8.16 12.27
C GLY A 293 -22.64 -7.69 13.71
N TYR A 294 -21.53 -7.24 14.29
CA TYR A 294 -21.49 -6.76 15.67
C TYR A 294 -22.33 -5.50 15.90
N GLU A 295 -22.36 -4.59 14.92
CA GLU A 295 -23.06 -3.30 15.03
C GLU A 295 -24.58 -3.47 15.11
N ASP A 296 -25.12 -4.48 14.42
CA ASP A 296 -26.55 -4.80 14.40
C ASP A 296 -26.96 -5.76 15.53
N CYS A 297 -26.01 -6.17 16.38
CA CYS A 297 -26.22 -7.17 17.41
C CYS A 297 -27.05 -6.60 18.58
N LYS A 298 -28.15 -7.28 18.92
CA LYS A 298 -29.00 -6.93 20.08
C LYS A 298 -28.61 -7.65 21.38
N LYS A 299 -27.67 -8.60 21.30
CA LYS A 299 -27.21 -9.37 22.46
C LYS A 299 -26.37 -8.49 23.36
N SER A 300 -26.52 -8.66 24.67
CA SER A 300 -25.70 -7.92 25.63
C SER A 300 -24.28 -8.47 25.69
N MET A 301 -23.35 -7.69 26.26
CA MET A 301 -21.97 -8.14 26.40
C MET A 301 -21.85 -9.31 27.38
N GLU A 302 -22.71 -9.38 28.41
CA GLU A 302 -22.78 -10.50 29.34
C GLU A 302 -23.13 -11.83 28.64
N GLU A 303 -23.93 -11.78 27.56
CA GLU A 303 -24.28 -12.95 26.75
C GLU A 303 -23.17 -13.36 25.77
N LEU A 304 -22.49 -12.38 25.18
CA LEU A 304 -21.46 -12.59 24.16
C LEU A 304 -20.10 -13.01 24.77
N TYR A 305 -19.78 -12.56 25.98
CA TYR A 305 -18.47 -12.80 26.59
C TYR A 305 -18.12 -14.28 26.79
N PRO A 306 -18.97 -15.11 27.43
CA PRO A 306 -18.64 -16.52 27.62
C PRO A 306 -18.45 -17.26 26.29
N GLN A 307 -19.20 -16.83 25.27
CA GLN A 307 -19.16 -17.40 23.92
C GLN A 307 -17.87 -17.00 23.18
N ALA A 308 -17.51 -15.71 23.19
CA ALA A 308 -16.27 -15.21 22.59
C ALA A 308 -15.04 -15.88 23.20
N LEU A 309 -15.03 -16.04 24.53
CA LEU A 309 -13.93 -16.67 25.25
C LEU A 309 -13.83 -18.17 24.95
N ALA A 310 -14.97 -18.87 24.85
CA ALA A 310 -15.02 -20.26 24.42
C ALA A 310 -14.45 -20.44 23.00
N VAL A 311 -14.85 -19.57 22.06
CA VAL A 311 -14.33 -19.57 20.68
C VAL A 311 -12.82 -19.36 20.70
N TYR A 312 -12.32 -18.34 21.40
CA TYR A 312 -10.89 -18.08 21.50
C TYR A 312 -10.12 -19.28 22.05
N LYS A 313 -10.58 -19.87 23.17
CA LYS A 313 -9.91 -21.00 23.81
C LYS A 313 -9.86 -22.23 22.91
N VAL A 314 -10.99 -22.62 22.32
CA VAL A 314 -11.11 -23.79 21.43
C VAL A 314 -10.22 -23.63 20.20
N VAL A 315 -10.23 -22.45 19.58
CA VAL A 315 -9.45 -22.15 18.39
C VAL A 315 -7.96 -22.19 18.69
N TYR A 316 -7.51 -21.55 19.78
CA TYR A 316 -6.11 -21.54 20.15
C TYR A 316 -5.63 -22.92 20.59
N ASP A 317 -6.42 -23.71 21.32
CA ASP A 317 -6.06 -25.10 21.64
C ASP A 317 -5.86 -25.94 20.38
N HIS A 318 -6.74 -25.75 19.39
CA HIS A 318 -6.61 -26.43 18.10
C HIS A 318 -5.38 -25.96 17.31
N ALA A 319 -5.14 -24.66 17.26
CA ALA A 319 -4.01 -24.04 16.57
C ALA A 319 -2.69 -24.49 17.19
N THR A 320 -2.57 -24.50 18.52
CA THR A 320 -1.41 -25.02 19.27
C THR A 320 -1.20 -26.51 18.99
N LYS A 321 -2.25 -27.34 19.08
CA LYS A 321 -2.16 -28.79 18.77
C LYS A 321 -1.67 -29.05 17.35
N LYS A 322 -1.98 -28.16 16.42
CA LYS A 322 -1.63 -28.30 15.00
C LYS A 322 -0.42 -27.47 14.58
N LYS A 323 0.19 -26.72 15.50
CA LYS A 323 1.33 -25.82 15.26
C LYS A 323 1.12 -24.89 14.06
N SER A 324 -0.06 -24.28 13.96
CA SER A 324 -0.46 -23.48 12.79
C SER A 324 -1.13 -22.17 13.23
N VAL A 325 -0.40 -21.05 13.09
CA VAL A 325 -0.85 -19.70 13.51
C VAL A 325 -2.03 -19.23 12.67
N SER A 326 -2.06 -19.57 11.38
CA SER A 326 -3.15 -19.18 10.48
C SER A 326 -4.52 -19.65 10.99
N ARG A 327 -4.57 -20.71 11.80
CA ARG A 327 -5.80 -21.22 12.42
C ARG A 327 -6.34 -20.36 13.55
N CYS A 328 -5.54 -19.47 14.13
CA CYS A 328 -5.99 -18.51 15.15
C CYS A 328 -6.95 -17.47 14.57
N GLY A 329 -6.91 -17.23 13.25
CA GLY A 329 -7.68 -16.17 12.59
C GLY A 329 -9.18 -16.26 12.80
N PHE A 330 -9.76 -17.46 12.92
CA PHE A 330 -11.21 -17.64 13.08
C PHE A 330 -11.75 -16.92 14.32
N ALA A 331 -11.06 -17.03 15.46
CA ALA A 331 -11.51 -16.40 16.70
C ALA A 331 -11.64 -14.87 16.55
N TRP A 332 -10.69 -14.26 15.86
CA TRP A 332 -10.66 -12.81 15.64
C TRP A 332 -11.60 -12.36 14.52
N LYS A 333 -11.74 -13.15 13.46
CA LYS A 333 -12.69 -12.85 12.38
C LYS A 333 -14.13 -12.89 12.86
N VAL A 334 -14.49 -13.82 13.76
CA VAL A 334 -15.87 -13.97 14.20
C VAL A 334 -16.17 -13.20 15.48
N ALA A 335 -15.34 -13.32 16.52
CA ALA A 335 -15.57 -12.72 17.83
C ALA A 335 -14.68 -11.48 18.10
N GLY A 336 -13.96 -10.98 17.10
CA GLY A 336 -12.96 -9.92 17.22
C GLY A 336 -13.39 -8.68 17.99
N PRO A 337 -14.51 -8.01 17.61
CA PRO A 337 -15.00 -6.83 18.33
C PRO A 337 -15.21 -7.06 19.83
N VAL A 338 -15.74 -8.23 20.21
CA VAL A 338 -15.99 -8.61 21.60
C VAL A 338 -14.66 -8.88 22.33
N LEU A 339 -13.76 -9.64 21.71
CA LEU A 339 -12.43 -9.94 22.25
C LEU A 339 -11.57 -8.68 22.43
N CYS A 340 -11.62 -7.74 21.49
CA CYS A 340 -10.93 -6.46 21.60
C CYS A 340 -11.45 -5.61 22.78
N ARG A 341 -12.77 -5.58 22.99
CA ARG A 341 -13.38 -4.91 24.15
C ARG A 341 -12.99 -5.56 25.48
N LEU A 342 -12.89 -6.90 25.52
CA LEU A 342 -12.41 -7.61 26.71
C LEU A 342 -10.95 -7.25 27.02
N TYR A 343 -10.09 -7.28 26.00
CA TYR A 343 -8.67 -6.97 26.15
C TYR A 343 -8.43 -5.53 26.65
N THR A 344 -9.19 -4.57 26.12
CA THR A 344 -9.10 -3.16 26.53
C THR A 344 -9.62 -2.92 27.94
N LYS A 345 -10.70 -3.61 28.35
CA LYS A 345 -11.23 -3.52 29.72
C LYS A 345 -10.20 -4.01 30.76
N GLU A 346 -9.50 -5.11 30.48
CA GLU A 346 -8.43 -5.59 31.36
C GLU A 346 -7.22 -4.66 31.40
N LYS A 347 -6.79 -4.11 30.26
CA LYS A 347 -5.70 -3.12 30.24
C LYS A 347 -6.06 -1.83 30.97
N SER A 348 -7.32 -1.41 30.93
CA SER A 348 -7.82 -0.25 31.70
C SER A 348 -7.75 -0.51 33.22
N VAL A 349 -8.07 -1.73 33.66
CA VAL A 349 -7.92 -2.14 35.08
C VAL A 349 -6.44 -2.25 35.48
N MET A 350 -5.58 -2.77 34.60
CA MET A 350 -4.12 -2.83 34.83
C MET A 350 -3.47 -1.43 34.85
N CYS A 351 -3.95 -0.49 34.03
CA CYS A 351 -3.48 0.90 34.04
C CYS A 351 -4.02 1.70 35.23
N SER A 352 -5.04 1.23 35.96
CA SER A 352 -5.59 1.97 37.10
C SER A 352 -4.84 1.70 38.41
N LEU A 353 -4.27 0.51 38.61
CA LEU A 353 -3.64 0.15 39.90
C LEU A 353 -2.16 0.56 40.04
N SER A 354 -1.41 0.63 38.95
CA SER A 354 0.00 1.09 38.96
C SER A 354 0.09 2.61 38.92
N VAL A 355 -0.72 3.27 38.09
CA VAL A 355 -0.71 4.74 37.93
C VAL A 355 -1.28 5.45 39.16
N LEU A 356 -2.27 4.87 39.85
CA LEU A 356 -2.79 5.45 41.10
C LEU A 356 -1.82 5.32 42.29
N LYS A 357 -0.93 4.31 42.31
CA LYS A 357 0.11 4.18 43.34
C LYS A 357 1.29 5.14 43.14
N GLU A 358 1.59 5.54 41.90
CA GLU A 358 2.58 6.58 41.62
C GLU A 358 2.04 8.01 41.83
N LEU A 359 0.72 8.22 41.72
CA LEU A 359 0.11 9.53 41.95
C LEU A 359 -0.23 9.80 43.43
N TRP A 360 -0.37 8.76 44.26
CA TRP A 360 -0.77 8.88 45.68
C TRP A 360 0.29 8.30 46.64
N GLY A 361 1.54 8.23 46.20
CA GLY A 361 2.72 8.20 47.07
C GLY A 361 3.10 9.61 47.47
#